data_AF-A0A7C0VMP1-F1
#
_entry.id   AF-A0A7C0VMP1-F1
#
_cell.length_a   1.000
_cell.length_b   1.000
_cell.length_c   1.000
_cell.angle_alpha   90.00
_cell.angle_beta   90.00
_cell.angle_gamma   90.00
#
_symmetry.space_group_name_H-M   'P 1'
#
loop_
_entity.id
_entity.type
_entity.pdbx_description
1 polymer ?
#
loop_
_entity_poly.entity_id
_entity_poly.type
_entity_poly.pdbx_seq_one_letter_code
_entity_poly.pdbx_strand_id
1 'polypeptide(L)'
;MYLYIHADHEGGNASAHTTHLVGSALCNPYYAFGEAMAGLAGPLHGLANQEVIRWLQKTMEEIGCVCDSRERIREYVVKTIEAGRAVPGYGHAVLRKTDLRFLVQREFALKYLPDNPLIQAVGCLYEVVHEVLKTYQKIKNLWPNVDAHSGALLLAYGIKEDDFYTVLFSVSRAQGVFSRLVRDRVFCLPIERTLSQTIEWFMEQAEKR
;
A
#
# COMPACT_ATOMS: atom_id res chain seq x y z
N MET A 1 -11.06 3.59 12.66
CA MET A 1 -9.89 4.22 11.99
C MET A 1 -9.46 3.44 10.74
N TYR A 2 -8.97 2.20 10.85
CA TYR A 2 -8.46 1.43 9.71
C TYR A 2 -9.42 1.36 8.50
N LEU A 3 -10.68 1.00 8.75
CA LEU A 3 -11.72 0.90 7.72
C LEU A 3 -12.07 2.25 7.04
N TYR A 4 -11.68 3.38 7.63
CA TYR A 4 -11.97 4.69 7.06
C TYR A 4 -10.83 5.15 6.15
N ILE A 5 -9.58 5.00 6.61
CA ILE A 5 -8.40 5.49 5.87
C ILE A 5 -8.02 4.62 4.66
N HIS A 6 -8.52 3.39 4.58
CA HIS A 6 -8.32 2.51 3.41
C HIS A 6 -9.55 2.46 2.47
N ALA A 7 -10.61 3.22 2.80
CA ALA A 7 -11.92 3.10 2.15
C ALA A 7 -11.86 3.37 0.64
N ASP A 8 -11.05 4.34 0.23
CA ASP A 8 -10.88 4.69 -1.18
C ASP A 8 -9.48 5.25 -1.45
N HIS A 9 -9.02 5.12 -2.69
CA HIS A 9 -7.77 5.74 -3.16
C HIS A 9 -7.77 5.88 -4.68
N GLU A 10 -8.68 6.73 -5.18
CA GLU A 10 -8.91 6.98 -6.61
C GLU A 10 -9.37 5.74 -7.39
N GLY A 11 -9.54 5.89 -8.71
CA GLY A 11 -10.07 4.83 -9.58
C GLY A 11 -9.02 3.99 -10.32
N GLY A 12 -7.74 4.39 -10.32
CA GLY A 12 -6.71 3.74 -11.15
C GLY A 12 -6.07 2.49 -10.54
N ASN A 13 -6.29 2.22 -9.25
CA ASN A 13 -5.80 1.00 -8.63
C ASN A 13 -6.62 -0.21 -9.08
N ALA A 14 -6.00 -1.39 -9.17
CA ALA A 14 -6.59 -2.57 -9.80
C ALA A 14 -7.98 -2.92 -9.22
N SER A 15 -8.15 -2.93 -7.90
CA SER A 15 -9.46 -3.24 -7.30
C SER A 15 -10.56 -2.21 -7.64
N ALA A 16 -10.25 -0.91 -7.65
CA ALA A 16 -11.23 0.11 -7.95
C ALA A 16 -11.57 0.10 -9.45
N HIS A 17 -10.54 -0.01 -10.30
CA HIS A 17 -10.72 -0.07 -11.74
C HIS A 17 -11.47 -1.32 -12.17
N THR A 18 -11.15 -2.51 -11.63
CA THR A 18 -11.90 -3.73 -11.91
C THR A 18 -13.36 -3.62 -11.48
N THR A 19 -13.65 -3.03 -10.31
CA THR A 19 -15.05 -2.79 -9.89
C THR A 19 -15.77 -1.90 -10.90
N HIS A 20 -15.13 -0.83 -11.36
CA HIS A 20 -15.70 0.09 -12.36
C HIS A 20 -15.91 -0.59 -13.72
N LEU A 21 -14.87 -1.27 -14.24
CA LEU A 21 -14.87 -1.95 -15.53
C LEU A 21 -15.98 -3.00 -15.61
N VAL A 22 -16.05 -3.91 -14.64
CA VAL A 22 -17.10 -4.95 -14.58
C VAL A 22 -18.47 -4.31 -14.39
N GLY A 23 -18.57 -3.30 -13.53
CA GLY A 23 -19.80 -2.54 -13.33
C GLY A 23 -20.28 -1.77 -14.57
N SER A 24 -19.38 -1.36 -15.46
CA SER A 24 -19.71 -0.63 -16.71
C SER A 24 -20.49 -1.50 -17.71
N ALA A 25 -20.35 -2.83 -17.62
CA ALA A 25 -21.14 -3.80 -18.37
C ALA A 25 -22.51 -4.11 -17.74
N LEU A 26 -22.95 -3.30 -16.76
CA LEU A 26 -24.19 -3.47 -15.98
C LEU A 26 -24.24 -4.75 -15.12
N CYS A 27 -23.09 -5.35 -14.80
CA CYS A 27 -23.02 -6.39 -13.78
C CYS A 27 -23.45 -5.83 -12.41
N ASN A 28 -24.10 -6.68 -11.62
CA ASN A 28 -24.52 -6.29 -10.27
C ASN A 28 -23.30 -6.03 -9.34
N PRO A 29 -23.48 -5.28 -8.24
CA PRO A 29 -22.37 -4.93 -7.35
C PRO A 29 -21.61 -6.12 -6.75
N TYR A 30 -22.27 -7.25 -6.51
CA TYR A 30 -21.63 -8.43 -5.93
C TYR A 30 -20.62 -9.05 -6.89
N TYR A 31 -20.97 -9.15 -8.18
CA TYR A 31 -20.05 -9.67 -9.20
C TYR A 31 -18.91 -8.70 -9.46
N ALA A 32 -19.21 -7.40 -9.59
CA ALA A 32 -18.18 -6.39 -9.79
C ALA A 32 -17.16 -6.36 -8.63
N PHE A 33 -17.63 -6.49 -7.40
CA PHE A 33 -16.76 -6.53 -6.24
C PHE A 33 -16.01 -7.87 -6.11
N GLY A 34 -16.66 -9.00 -6.41
CA GLY A 34 -16.02 -10.32 -6.41
C GLY A 34 -14.81 -10.36 -7.35
N GLU A 35 -14.95 -9.87 -8.58
CA GLU A 35 -13.83 -9.75 -9.53
C GLU A 35 -12.76 -8.77 -9.05
N ALA A 36 -13.16 -7.65 -8.45
CA ALA A 36 -12.22 -6.70 -7.87
C ALA A 36 -11.36 -7.30 -6.75
N MET A 37 -11.86 -8.33 -6.04
CA MET A 37 -11.08 -9.04 -5.02
C MET A 37 -9.98 -9.90 -5.63
N ALA A 38 -10.18 -10.45 -6.82
CA ALA A 38 -9.11 -11.13 -7.54
C ALA A 38 -7.97 -10.15 -7.89
N GLY A 39 -8.32 -8.94 -8.32
CA GLY A 39 -7.35 -7.85 -8.52
C GLY A 39 -6.66 -7.40 -7.21
N LEU A 40 -7.41 -7.32 -6.11
CA LEU A 40 -6.88 -6.96 -4.79
C LEU A 40 -5.94 -8.04 -4.22
N ALA A 41 -6.23 -9.32 -4.45
CA ALA A 41 -5.38 -10.43 -4.01
C ALA A 41 -4.04 -10.51 -4.78
N GLY A 42 -3.90 -9.77 -5.89
CA GLY A 42 -2.65 -9.70 -6.64
C GLY A 42 -1.49 -9.19 -5.78
N PRO A 43 -0.29 -9.82 -5.84
CA PRO A 43 0.86 -9.43 -5.02
C PRO A 43 1.27 -7.97 -5.17
N LEU A 44 1.09 -7.40 -6.36
CA LEU A 44 1.44 -6.02 -6.66
C LEU A 44 0.37 -5.00 -6.20
N HIS A 45 -0.68 -5.44 -5.51
CA HIS A 45 -1.75 -4.57 -5.03
C HIS A 45 -2.05 -4.75 -3.53
N GLY A 46 -2.40 -5.97 -3.09
CA GLY A 46 -2.93 -6.19 -1.75
C GLY A 46 -1.96 -6.63 -0.66
N LEU A 47 -0.66 -6.80 -0.96
CA LEU A 47 0.31 -7.42 -0.05
C LEU A 47 1.28 -6.47 0.65
N ALA A 48 1.25 -5.17 0.36
CA ALA A 48 2.23 -4.21 0.90
C ALA A 48 2.27 -4.20 2.44
N ASN A 49 1.12 -4.34 3.10
CA ASN A 49 1.02 -4.43 4.57
C ASN A 49 1.76 -5.68 5.11
N GLN A 50 1.51 -6.84 4.51
CA GLN A 50 2.16 -8.10 4.87
C GLN A 50 3.68 -8.06 4.62
N GLU A 51 4.11 -7.49 3.49
CA GLU A 51 5.53 -7.35 3.18
C GLU A 51 6.25 -6.49 4.23
N VAL A 52 5.63 -5.39 4.66
CA VAL A 52 6.17 -4.52 5.72
C VAL A 52 6.28 -5.27 7.03
N ILE A 53 5.22 -5.94 7.50
CA ILE A 53 5.25 -6.56 8.83
C ILE A 53 6.21 -7.75 8.89
N ARG A 54 6.27 -8.56 7.82
CA ARG A 54 7.24 -9.66 7.69
C ARG A 54 8.67 -9.15 7.69
N TRP A 55 8.93 -8.07 6.94
CA TRP A 55 10.24 -7.42 6.92
C TRP A 55 10.63 -6.84 8.28
N LEU A 56 9.67 -6.21 8.98
CA LEU A 56 9.89 -5.66 10.32
C LEU A 56 10.21 -6.77 11.33
N GLN A 57 9.42 -7.85 11.37
CA GLN A 57 9.65 -8.97 12.27
C GLN A 57 11.01 -9.62 12.01
N LYS A 58 11.36 -9.88 10.75
CA LYS A 58 12.68 -10.40 10.37
C LYS A 58 13.81 -9.48 10.79
N THR A 59 13.63 -8.17 10.62
CA THR A 59 14.61 -7.17 11.09
C THR A 59 14.78 -7.30 12.61
N MET A 60 13.69 -7.31 13.38
CA MET A 60 13.72 -7.46 14.83
C MET A 60 14.39 -8.77 15.30
N GLU A 61 14.18 -9.87 14.57
CA GLU A 61 14.83 -11.16 14.84
C GLU A 61 16.35 -11.11 14.60
N GLU A 62 16.81 -10.43 13.54
CA GLU A 62 18.23 -10.35 13.18
C GLU A 62 19.03 -9.38 14.06
N ILE A 63 18.47 -8.20 14.37
CA ILE A 63 19.21 -7.13 15.07
C ILE A 63 18.81 -6.93 16.54
N GLY A 64 17.73 -7.59 17.00
CA GLY A 64 17.20 -7.49 18.35
C GLY A 64 16.33 -6.24 18.55
N CYS A 65 16.35 -5.68 19.76
CA CYS A 65 15.59 -4.47 20.09
C CYS A 65 15.98 -3.30 19.18
N VAL A 66 15.06 -2.91 18.30
CA VAL A 66 15.22 -1.85 17.30
C VAL A 66 15.47 -0.49 17.98
N CYS A 67 14.98 -0.29 19.21
CA CYS A 67 15.15 0.97 19.94
C CYS A 67 16.59 1.21 20.43
N ASP A 68 17.33 0.15 20.72
CA ASP A 68 18.63 0.24 21.41
C ASP A 68 19.83 0.40 20.47
N SER A 69 19.61 0.36 19.14
CA SER A 69 20.71 0.48 18.17
C SER A 69 20.27 1.03 16.82
N ARG A 70 20.07 2.36 16.76
CA ARG A 70 19.83 3.10 15.50
C ARG A 70 20.86 2.78 14.41
N GLU A 71 22.11 2.54 14.79
CA GLU A 71 23.18 2.20 13.84
C GLU A 71 22.94 0.84 13.17
N ARG A 72 22.50 -0.18 13.91
CA ARG A 72 22.20 -1.49 13.32
C ARG A 72 21.03 -1.43 12.34
N ILE A 73 20.02 -0.61 12.62
CA ILE A 73 18.92 -0.36 11.67
C ILE A 73 19.47 0.30 10.41
N ARG A 74 20.32 1.33 10.57
CA ARG A 74 20.94 2.03 9.45
C ARG A 74 21.71 1.04 8.56
N GLU A 75 22.56 0.21 9.14
CA GLU A 75 23.29 -0.85 8.44
C GLU A 75 22.34 -1.83 7.72
N TYR A 76 21.26 -2.25 8.37
CA TYR A 76 20.27 -3.16 7.78
C TYR A 76 19.54 -2.54 6.57
N VAL A 77 19.16 -1.27 6.67
CA VAL A 77 18.51 -0.52 5.59
C VAL A 77 19.48 -0.33 4.43
N VAL A 78 20.73 0.05 4.69
CA VAL A 78 21.80 0.17 3.67
C VAL A 78 22.00 -1.17 2.96
N LYS A 79 22.18 -2.26 3.71
CA LYS A 79 22.31 -3.62 3.16
C LYS A 79 21.11 -4.02 2.30
N THR A 80 19.89 -3.60 2.67
CA THR A 80 18.68 -3.86 1.87
C THR A 80 18.74 -3.15 0.52
N ILE A 81 19.13 -1.87 0.52
CA ILE A 81 19.23 -1.05 -0.69
C ILE A 81 20.38 -1.53 -1.59
N GLU A 82 21.55 -1.83 -1.02
CA GLU A 82 22.72 -2.32 -1.76
C GLU A 82 22.49 -3.71 -2.38
N ALA A 83 21.63 -4.52 -1.77
CA ALA A 83 21.16 -5.78 -2.36
C ALA A 83 20.14 -5.57 -3.51
N GLY A 84 19.89 -4.33 -3.93
CA GLY A 84 18.96 -3.99 -5.00
C GLY A 84 17.49 -4.09 -4.61
N ARG A 85 17.18 -4.16 -3.31
CA ARG A 85 15.80 -4.27 -2.81
C ARG A 85 15.31 -2.91 -2.30
N ALA A 86 14.02 -2.64 -2.50
CA ALA A 86 13.37 -1.49 -1.87
C ALA A 86 13.10 -1.76 -0.39
N VAL A 87 13.04 -0.69 0.42
CA VAL A 87 12.59 -0.76 1.81
C VAL A 87 11.05 -0.80 1.79
N PRO A 88 10.40 -1.90 2.26
CA PRO A 88 8.94 -2.02 2.20
C PRO A 88 8.24 -0.84 2.89
N GLY A 89 7.19 -0.32 2.25
CA GLY A 89 6.41 0.81 2.76
C GLY A 89 7.02 2.20 2.49
N TYR A 90 8.23 2.29 1.94
CA TYR A 90 8.90 3.54 1.54
C TYR A 90 9.14 3.60 0.02
N GLY A 91 9.37 4.79 -0.53
CA GLY A 91 9.76 4.90 -1.96
C GLY A 91 8.60 5.08 -2.96
N HIS A 92 7.38 5.33 -2.49
CA HIS A 92 6.20 5.40 -3.35
C HIS A 92 6.34 6.48 -4.46
N ALA A 93 6.08 6.12 -5.72
CA ALA A 93 6.37 6.97 -6.90
C ALA A 93 5.69 8.36 -6.90
N VAL A 94 4.57 8.49 -6.20
CA VAL A 94 3.74 9.71 -6.19
C VAL A 94 3.90 10.55 -4.91
N LEU A 95 4.29 9.94 -3.78
CA LEU A 95 4.25 10.62 -2.48
C LEU A 95 5.47 11.50 -2.26
N ARG A 96 5.25 12.82 -2.22
CA ARG A 96 6.30 13.84 -1.97
C ARG A 96 6.51 14.18 -0.50
N LYS A 97 5.62 13.71 0.37
CA LYS A 97 5.60 13.89 1.84
C LYS A 97 5.00 12.65 2.48
N THR A 98 5.18 12.49 3.79
CA THR A 98 4.55 11.42 4.58
C THR A 98 3.06 11.36 4.31
N ASP A 99 2.56 10.14 4.04
CA ASP A 99 1.15 9.89 3.87
C ASP A 99 0.38 10.28 5.14
N LEU A 100 -0.68 11.07 5.01
CA LEU A 100 -1.53 11.45 6.14
C LEU A 100 -2.14 10.22 6.82
N ARG A 101 -2.40 9.13 6.08
CA ARG A 101 -2.90 7.87 6.63
C ARG A 101 -1.87 7.17 7.50
N PHE A 102 -0.57 7.31 7.19
CA PHE A 102 0.50 6.86 8.08
C PHE A 102 0.51 7.69 9.37
N LEU A 103 0.42 9.01 9.25
CA LEU A 103 0.45 9.92 10.41
C LEU A 103 -0.72 9.69 11.38
N VAL A 104 -1.93 9.49 10.85
CA VAL A 104 -3.13 9.18 11.66
C VAL A 104 -2.94 7.86 12.43
N GLN A 105 -2.36 6.84 11.80
CA GLN A 105 -2.05 5.58 12.47
C GLN A 105 -0.97 5.75 13.55
N ARG A 106 0.05 6.56 13.27
CA ARG A 106 1.11 6.88 14.23
C ARG A 106 0.57 7.63 15.45
N GLU A 107 -0.30 8.62 15.24
CA GLU A 107 -0.95 9.34 16.34
C GLU A 107 -1.78 8.39 17.22
N PHE A 108 -2.58 7.52 16.58
CA PHE A 108 -3.32 6.49 17.29
C PHE A 108 -2.40 5.55 18.09
N ALA A 109 -1.31 5.10 17.48
CA ALA A 109 -0.36 4.19 18.10
C ALA A 109 0.33 4.83 19.33
N LEU A 110 0.79 6.07 19.21
CA LEU A 110 1.42 6.80 20.32
C LEU A 110 0.45 7.10 21.46
N LYS A 111 -0.85 7.23 21.17
CA LYS A 111 -1.87 7.47 22.19
C LYS A 111 -2.23 6.22 22.99
N TYR A 112 -2.34 5.07 22.33
CA TYR A 112 -2.91 3.86 22.95
C TYR A 112 -1.91 2.73 23.18
N LEU A 113 -0.78 2.72 22.47
CA LEU A 113 0.23 1.67 22.50
C LEU A 113 1.68 2.25 22.50
N PRO A 114 2.00 3.31 23.28
CA PRO A 114 3.32 3.95 23.23
C PRO A 114 4.47 3.01 23.62
N ASP A 115 4.20 2.06 24.52
CA ASP A 115 5.19 1.13 25.05
C ASP A 115 5.29 -0.18 24.26
N ASN A 116 4.50 -0.33 23.20
CA ASN A 116 4.52 -1.56 22.40
C ASN A 116 5.81 -1.62 21.54
N PRO A 117 6.60 -2.71 21.61
CA PRO A 117 7.88 -2.81 20.90
C PRO A 117 7.77 -2.65 19.38
N LEU A 118 6.69 -3.14 18.76
CA LEU A 118 6.48 -3.00 17.31
C LEU A 118 6.23 -1.54 16.93
N ILE A 119 5.48 -0.82 17.77
CA ILE A 119 5.16 0.60 17.55
C ILE A 119 6.43 1.45 17.70
N GLN A 120 7.23 1.18 18.72
CA GLN A 120 8.52 1.85 18.89
C GLN A 120 9.48 1.55 17.73
N ALA A 121 9.50 0.30 17.24
CA ALA A 121 10.31 -0.09 16.08
C ALA A 121 9.89 0.65 14.80
N VAL A 122 8.58 0.75 14.51
CA VAL A 122 8.07 1.56 13.38
C VAL A 122 8.46 3.03 13.52
N GLY A 123 8.38 3.58 14.73
CA GLY A 123 8.80 4.95 15.01
C GLY A 123 10.30 5.18 14.75
N CYS A 124 11.15 4.25 15.20
CA CYS A 124 12.58 4.31 14.98
C CYS A 124 12.94 4.18 13.48
N LEU A 125 12.29 3.25 12.77
CA LEU A 125 12.46 3.09 11.32
C LEU A 125 12.07 4.34 10.55
N TYR A 126 10.98 5.02 10.95
CA TYR A 126 10.55 6.25 10.30
C TYR A 126 11.65 7.33 10.31
N GLU A 127 12.38 7.45 11.41
CA GLU A 127 13.50 8.38 11.53
C GLU A 127 14.71 7.90 10.73
N VAL A 128 15.15 6.66 10.94
CA VAL A 128 16.39 6.13 10.36
C VAL A 128 16.30 5.94 8.85
N VAL A 129 15.21 5.34 8.35
CA VAL A 129 15.03 5.10 6.91
C VAL A 129 15.01 6.43 6.16
N HIS A 130 14.38 7.46 6.73
CA HIS A 130 14.37 8.78 6.11
C HIS A 130 15.77 9.39 5.99
N GLU A 131 16.60 9.28 7.04
CA GLU A 131 18.01 9.73 6.99
C GLU A 131 18.83 8.96 5.96
N VAL A 132 18.66 7.64 5.89
CA VAL A 132 19.40 6.79 4.95
C VAL A 132 18.99 7.10 3.52
N LEU A 133 17.69 7.09 3.21
CA LEU A 133 17.23 7.29 1.84
C LEU A 133 17.63 8.67 1.29
N LYS A 134 17.79 9.70 2.15
CA LYS A 134 18.29 11.03 1.75
C LYS A 134 19.70 10.98 1.13
N THR A 135 20.54 10.02 1.50
CA THR A 135 21.90 9.92 0.97
C THR A 135 21.93 9.32 -0.45
N TYR A 136 20.85 8.66 -0.87
CA TYR A 136 20.71 8.04 -2.19
C TYR A 136 19.98 8.98 -3.17
N GLN A 137 20.75 9.72 -3.99
CA GLN A 137 20.21 10.70 -4.96
C GLN A 137 19.18 10.13 -5.98
N LYS A 138 19.22 8.82 -6.24
CA LYS A 138 18.27 8.15 -7.16
C LYS A 138 16.88 7.96 -6.56
N ILE A 139 16.75 8.01 -5.23
CA ILE A 139 15.49 7.80 -4.52
C ILE A 139 14.84 9.17 -4.32
N LYS A 140 13.81 9.47 -5.13
CA LYS A 140 13.16 10.78 -5.10
C LYS A 140 12.16 10.94 -3.95
N ASN A 141 11.55 9.84 -3.53
CA ASN A 141 10.48 9.85 -2.52
C ASN A 141 10.91 9.00 -1.33
N LEU A 142 11.01 9.63 -0.18
CA LEU A 142 11.67 9.06 1.00
C LEU A 142 10.67 8.69 2.11
N TRP A 143 9.38 8.82 1.81
CA TRP A 143 8.34 8.89 2.82
C TRP A 143 7.50 7.62 2.87
N PRO A 144 7.03 7.22 4.06
CA PRO A 144 6.22 6.04 4.20
C PRO A 144 4.78 6.27 3.73
N ASN A 145 4.12 5.18 3.34
CA ASN A 145 2.70 5.11 3.06
C ASN A 145 1.91 4.48 4.23
N VAL A 146 0.59 4.34 4.06
CA VAL A 146 -0.30 3.70 5.05
C VAL A 146 0.13 2.30 5.49
N ASP A 147 0.70 1.51 4.58
CA ASP A 147 1.07 0.10 4.78
C ASP A 147 2.31 -0.06 5.66
N ALA A 148 3.15 0.99 5.73
CA ALA A 148 4.32 1.03 6.60
C ALA A 148 4.00 0.98 8.11
N HIS A 149 2.72 1.10 8.51
CA HIS A 149 2.32 1.18 9.92
C HIS A 149 1.16 0.25 10.28
N SER A 150 0.26 -0.04 9.34
CA SER A 150 -0.99 -0.73 9.60
C SER A 150 -0.80 -2.14 10.18
N GLY A 151 0.15 -2.92 9.66
CA GLY A 151 0.44 -4.26 10.15
C GLY A 151 0.91 -4.30 11.61
N ALA A 152 1.71 -3.32 12.03
CA ALA A 152 2.18 -3.24 13.42
C ALA A 152 1.02 -2.98 14.39
N LEU A 153 0.04 -2.16 14.00
CA LEU A 153 -1.17 -1.93 14.80
C LEU A 153 -2.03 -3.20 14.89
N LEU A 154 -2.28 -3.87 13.78
CA LEU A 154 -3.08 -5.11 13.75
C LEU A 154 -2.45 -6.18 14.66
N LEU A 155 -1.14 -6.36 14.53
CA LEU A 155 -0.38 -7.32 15.31
C LEU A 155 -0.36 -6.97 16.81
N ALA A 156 -0.21 -5.69 17.15
CA ALA A 156 -0.21 -5.22 18.54
C ALA A 156 -1.55 -5.46 19.25
N TYR A 157 -2.67 -5.46 18.52
CA TYR A 157 -4.00 -5.82 19.04
C TYR A 157 -4.33 -7.32 18.93
N GLY A 158 -3.40 -8.15 18.47
CA GLY A 158 -3.53 -9.60 18.46
C GLY A 158 -4.11 -10.21 17.19
N ILE A 159 -4.27 -9.44 16.11
CA ILE A 159 -4.58 -9.98 14.78
C ILE A 159 -3.25 -10.39 14.15
N LYS A 160 -2.91 -11.68 14.19
CA LYS A 160 -1.55 -12.18 13.89
C LYS A 160 -1.44 -12.79 12.50
N GLU A 161 -2.56 -13.16 11.92
CA GLU A 161 -2.67 -13.84 10.64
C GLU A 161 -2.53 -12.80 9.52
N ASP A 162 -1.29 -12.47 9.17
CA ASP A 162 -0.99 -11.44 8.18
C ASP A 162 -1.56 -11.77 6.78
N ASP A 163 -1.68 -13.05 6.42
CA ASP A 163 -2.41 -13.51 5.22
C ASP A 163 -3.88 -13.03 5.19
N PHE A 164 -4.48 -12.73 6.35
CA PHE A 164 -5.83 -12.21 6.45
C PHE A 164 -5.92 -10.67 6.25
N TYR A 165 -4.81 -9.94 6.26
CA TYR A 165 -4.82 -8.47 6.22
C TYR A 165 -5.46 -7.91 4.95
N THR A 166 -5.31 -8.58 3.80
CA THR A 166 -5.98 -8.17 2.55
C THR A 166 -7.50 -8.28 2.66
N VAL A 167 -8.03 -9.16 3.50
CA VAL A 167 -9.48 -9.25 3.78
C VAL A 167 -9.95 -8.02 4.58
N LEU A 168 -9.15 -7.53 5.53
CA LEU A 168 -9.49 -6.27 6.22
C LEU A 168 -9.47 -5.09 5.24
N PHE A 169 -8.50 -5.09 4.32
CA PHE A 169 -8.42 -4.09 3.27
C PHE A 169 -9.64 -4.16 2.34
N SER A 170 -10.10 -5.35 1.94
CA SER A 170 -11.28 -5.48 1.07
C SER A 170 -12.54 -4.90 1.70
N VAL A 171 -12.80 -5.21 2.97
CA VAL A 171 -13.96 -4.70 3.73
C VAL A 171 -13.93 -3.17 3.77
N SER A 172 -12.75 -2.59 3.98
CA SER A 172 -12.56 -1.14 3.91
C SER A 172 -12.88 -0.60 2.52
N ARG A 173 -12.23 -1.16 1.49
CA ARG A 173 -12.30 -0.74 0.09
C ARG A 173 -13.72 -0.79 -0.48
N ALA A 174 -14.55 -1.70 0.00
CA ALA A 174 -15.96 -1.81 -0.39
C ALA A 174 -16.70 -0.47 -0.30
N GLN A 175 -16.42 0.34 0.73
CA GLN A 175 -17.06 1.64 0.95
C GLN A 175 -16.82 2.60 -0.22
N GLY A 176 -15.56 2.74 -0.68
CA GLY A 176 -15.20 3.62 -1.79
C GLY A 176 -15.74 3.13 -3.12
N VAL A 177 -15.50 1.86 -3.44
CA VAL A 177 -15.85 1.31 -4.77
C VAL A 177 -17.35 1.19 -4.96
N PHE A 178 -18.13 0.85 -3.92
CA PHE A 178 -19.59 0.85 -4.03
C PHE A 178 -20.15 2.27 -4.13
N SER A 179 -19.62 3.24 -3.38
CA SER A 179 -20.00 4.64 -3.53
C SER A 179 -19.76 5.13 -4.96
N ARG A 180 -18.62 4.75 -5.55
CA ARG A 180 -18.31 5.06 -6.95
C ARG A 180 -19.24 4.35 -7.93
N LEU A 181 -19.55 3.08 -7.69
CA LEU A 181 -20.42 2.27 -8.54
C LEU A 181 -21.87 2.78 -8.56
N VAL A 182 -22.41 3.24 -7.42
CA VAL A 182 -23.71 3.92 -7.38
C VAL A 182 -23.67 5.17 -8.25
N ARG A 183 -22.62 6.00 -8.11
CA ARG A 183 -22.45 7.20 -8.95
C ARG A 183 -22.35 6.85 -10.43
N ASP A 184 -21.65 5.76 -10.80
CA ASP A 184 -21.58 5.32 -12.19
C ASP A 184 -22.97 5.08 -12.82
N ARG A 185 -23.90 4.52 -12.03
CA ARG A 185 -25.27 4.27 -12.47
C ARG A 185 -26.11 5.55 -12.50
N VAL A 186 -25.99 6.41 -11.48
CA VAL A 186 -26.69 7.71 -11.43
C VAL A 186 -26.31 8.59 -12.62
N PHE A 187 -25.04 8.60 -13.01
CA PHE A 187 -24.56 9.39 -14.15
C PHE A 187 -24.64 8.65 -15.49
N CYS A 188 -25.24 7.45 -15.53
CA CYS A 188 -25.37 6.64 -16.73
C CYS A 188 -24.06 6.50 -17.51
N LEU A 189 -22.94 6.27 -16.81
CA LEU A 189 -21.65 6.12 -17.48
C LEU A 189 -21.69 4.91 -18.43
N PRO A 190 -21.15 5.05 -19.65
CA PRO A 190 -21.19 4.01 -20.66
C PRO A 190 -20.28 2.83 -20.30
N ILE A 191 -20.38 1.76 -21.08
CA ILE A 191 -19.43 0.66 -21.04
C ILE A 191 -18.00 1.16 -21.27
N GLU A 192 -17.07 0.74 -20.43
CA GLU A 192 -15.65 0.97 -20.67
C GLU A 192 -15.16 -0.01 -21.73
N ARG A 193 -14.70 0.53 -22.87
CA ARG A 193 -14.23 -0.28 -24.01
C ARG A 193 -13.06 0.42 -24.68
N THR A 194 -11.87 0.19 -24.15
CA THR A 194 -10.61 0.70 -24.72
C THR A 194 -10.25 -0.08 -25.98
N LEU A 195 -9.57 0.58 -26.92
CA LEU A 195 -9.07 -0.05 -28.12
C LEU A 195 -7.70 -0.68 -27.84
N SER A 196 -7.55 -1.97 -28.12
CA SER A 196 -6.25 -2.63 -28.13
C SER A 196 -5.59 -2.48 -29.50
N GLN A 197 -4.29 -2.19 -29.54
CA GLN A 197 -3.49 -2.15 -30.75
C GLN A 197 -2.26 -3.05 -30.60
N THR A 198 -1.76 -3.58 -31.72
CA THR A 198 -0.55 -4.41 -31.72
C THR A 198 0.72 -3.55 -31.74
N ILE A 199 1.86 -4.17 -31.46
CA ILE A 199 3.16 -3.48 -31.53
C ILE A 199 3.42 -3.00 -32.97
N GLU A 200 3.07 -3.81 -33.97
CA GLU A 200 3.23 -3.46 -35.39
C GLU A 200 2.44 -2.20 -35.73
N TRP A 201 1.21 -2.07 -35.23
CA TRP A 201 0.42 -0.85 -35.41
C TRP A 201 1.13 0.37 -34.84
N PHE A 202 1.71 0.28 -33.63
CA PHE A 202 2.47 1.38 -33.04
C PHE A 202 3.74 1.72 -33.83
N MET A 203 4.45 0.72 -34.35
CA MET A 203 5.64 0.92 -35.19
C MET A 203 5.28 1.66 -36.48
N GLU A 204 4.20 1.26 -37.14
CA GLU A 204 3.71 1.93 -38.35
C GLU A 204 3.31 3.40 -38.08
N GLN A 205 2.66 3.68 -36.94
CA GLN A 205 2.33 5.06 -36.56
C GLN A 205 3.57 5.91 -36.25
N ALA A 206 4.63 5.30 -35.70
CA ALA A 206 5.87 6.00 -35.40
C ALA A 206 6.65 6.37 -36.67
N GLU A 207 6.64 5.52 -37.70
CA GLU A 207 7.26 5.80 -39.01
C GLU A 207 6.54 6.89 -39.80
N LYS A 208 5.24 7.10 -39.53
CA LYS A 208 4.42 8.16 -40.13
C LYS A 208 4.65 9.56 -39.54
N ARG A 209 5.43 9.68 -38.46
CA ARG A 209 5.71 10.94 -37.75
C ARG A 209 7.13 11.42 -38.01
#